data_AF-A0A1U6GMQ9-F1
#
_entry.id   AF-A0A1U6GMQ9-F1
#
_cell.length_a   1.000
_cell.length_b   1.000
_cell.length_c   1.000
_cell.angle_alpha   90.00
_cell.angle_beta   90.00
_cell.angle_gamma   90.00
#
_symmetry.space_group_name_H-M   'P 1'
#
loop_
_entity.id
_entity.type
_entity.pdbx_description
1 polymer ?
#
loop_
_entity_poly.entity_id
_entity_poly.type
_entity_poly.pdbx_seq_one_letter_code
_entity_poly.pdbx_strand_id
1 'polypeptide(L)'
;MTTTTGTVDLGAGDIPVMTIEVGAITGNSTTGFSATYETTLLHAIDHPLNNMEDQLAVNFGVTINDGQLDSLTTQFSVIVEDDRPTLAEGTVSVPVEPVNSNVMIVLDTSGSMNDSSGVAKPGGGTYTRLQVAKQAINKLLDGYDDLGDVKVQLITFAGTADRNPGPIDNRWLTVSEAKSIVGGLSANGSTDYDAALASAKLGFSETGKLGNATNYSYFLTDGEPNQGGGITGSEIADWTNWLDTQSIKSYALGLGTNVNISKIDPIAYNGITQVDDNALAKIVSNLNQLDSILQGTLPPAISKNLMKGDLSTSDSGYGADGGALYDITIDQTVYQYDRINNDMLVNNVPVDIATYDPATFEFTVETALNGVLTVNVITGDYTYQAASTPASYQEVIAFTVQDNDGDLVSSSQTLDVYPKGDGITLLGTENADTLIGRALADDVISGAGGDDIIQGRSGNDTLTGGTGNDLFVWRADDKGSVANPDFDIITDLTSGDKIVLRDLLVGETIGNLDSMKEFVNWDSVTGILHISSNGGYTDGVYDGSKTDLNIQLDSYTSSNVDDLINNYII
;
A
#
# COMPACT_ATOMS: atom_id res chain seq x y z
N MET A 1 -11.38 39.09 29.95
CA MET A 1 -10.62 38.07 29.21
C MET A 1 -9.22 38.12 29.79
N THR A 2 -8.93 37.25 30.75
CA THR A 2 -7.62 37.13 31.38
C THR A 2 -7.14 35.74 31.03
N THR A 3 -6.29 35.64 30.01
CA THR A 3 -5.62 34.39 29.64
C THR A 3 -4.63 34.06 30.76
N THR A 4 -4.79 32.89 31.37
CA THR A 4 -3.82 32.37 32.35
C THR A 4 -3.15 31.15 31.73
N THR A 5 -1.83 31.07 31.82
CA THR A 5 -1.05 29.95 31.29
C THR A 5 -0.78 28.96 32.41
N GLY A 6 -1.11 27.68 32.20
CA GLY A 6 -0.71 26.60 33.10
C GLY A 6 0.67 26.08 32.69
N THR A 7 1.53 25.77 33.66
CA THR A 7 2.85 25.18 33.43
C THR A 7 2.92 23.83 34.13
N VAL A 8 3.50 22.83 33.45
CA VAL A 8 3.81 21.51 34.00
C VAL A 8 5.33 21.34 33.90
N ASP A 9 5.96 20.86 34.96
CA ASP A 9 7.41 20.63 35.01
C ASP A 9 7.73 19.26 34.40
N LEU A 10 8.28 19.28 33.18
CA LEU A 10 8.75 18.10 32.44
C LEU A 10 10.29 17.95 32.51
N GLY A 11 10.95 18.54 33.52
CA GLY A 11 12.37 18.28 33.79
C GLY A 11 13.39 19.06 32.95
N ALA A 12 12.97 19.99 32.08
CA ALA A 12 13.88 20.81 31.25
C ALA A 12 13.53 22.33 31.18
N GLY A 13 12.68 22.83 32.10
CA GLY A 13 12.23 24.23 32.16
C GLY A 13 10.72 24.37 31.89
N ASP A 14 10.14 25.49 32.33
CA ASP A 14 8.70 25.76 32.23
C ASP A 14 8.27 26.03 30.77
N ILE A 15 8.01 24.97 30.00
CA ILE A 15 7.40 25.07 28.68
C ILE A 15 5.89 25.21 28.88
N PRO A 16 5.23 26.21 28.29
CA PRO A 16 3.77 26.32 28.34
C PRO A 16 3.15 25.18 27.52
N VAL A 17 2.55 24.21 28.21
CA VAL A 17 1.90 23.04 27.58
C VAL A 17 0.40 23.22 27.37
N MET A 18 -0.26 24.08 28.15
CA MET A 18 -1.70 24.32 28.06
C MET A 18 -2.07 25.75 28.43
N THR A 19 -2.93 26.38 27.64
CA THR A 19 -3.56 27.67 27.98
C THR A 19 -5.00 27.48 28.39
N ILE A 20 -5.46 28.36 29.28
CA ILE A 20 -6.86 28.44 29.66
C ILE A 20 -7.41 29.86 29.50
N GLU A 21 -8.54 29.97 28.80
CA GLU A 21 -9.27 31.21 28.64
C GLU A 21 -10.59 31.11 29.39
N VAL A 22 -10.73 31.93 30.45
CA VAL A 22 -11.96 32.00 31.23
C VAL A 22 -12.94 32.95 30.55
N GLY A 23 -14.12 32.43 30.23
CA GLY A 23 -15.23 33.16 29.65
C GLY A 23 -15.87 34.16 30.60
N ALA A 24 -16.95 34.80 30.14
CA ALA A 24 -17.67 35.77 30.96
C ALA A 24 -18.29 35.10 32.20
N ILE A 25 -18.16 35.77 33.34
CA ILE A 25 -18.86 35.37 34.57
C ILE A 25 -20.34 35.70 34.40
N THR A 26 -21.20 34.70 34.61
CA THR A 26 -22.67 34.82 34.57
C THR A 26 -23.26 34.49 35.93
N GLY A 27 -24.52 34.87 36.18
CA GLY A 27 -25.22 34.61 37.44
C GLY A 27 -25.36 35.83 38.36
N ASN A 28 -25.86 35.59 39.58
CA ASN A 28 -26.12 36.64 40.58
C ASN A 28 -26.05 36.11 42.01
N SER A 29 -26.14 37.01 43.00
CA SER A 29 -26.06 36.69 44.44
C SER A 29 -27.12 35.70 44.96
N THR A 30 -28.17 35.40 44.18
CA THR A 30 -29.24 34.46 44.56
C THR A 30 -29.06 33.08 43.93
N THR A 31 -28.38 32.99 42.78
CA THR A 31 -28.23 31.76 41.98
C THR A 31 -26.80 31.22 41.92
N GLY A 32 -25.83 31.98 42.45
CA GLY A 32 -24.41 31.70 42.32
C GLY A 32 -23.82 32.38 41.08
N PHE A 33 -22.49 32.55 41.07
CA PHE A 33 -21.73 32.99 39.91
C PHE A 33 -21.09 31.78 39.25
N SER A 34 -21.08 31.74 37.92
CA SER A 34 -20.42 30.69 37.12
C SER A 34 -19.63 31.31 35.99
N ALA A 35 -18.53 30.67 35.60
CA ALA A 35 -17.77 31.01 34.40
C ALA A 35 -17.50 29.73 33.62
N THR A 36 -17.59 29.81 32.30
CA THR A 36 -17.07 28.77 31.42
C THR A 36 -15.59 29.00 31.19
N TYR A 37 -14.87 27.97 30.77
CA TYR A 37 -13.49 28.09 30.34
C TYR A 37 -13.28 27.27 29.06
N GLU A 38 -12.35 27.70 28.24
CA GLU A 38 -11.82 26.94 27.10
C GLU A 38 -10.34 26.67 27.33
N THR A 39 -9.92 25.44 27.04
CA THR A 39 -8.53 25.01 27.12
C THR A 39 -7.95 24.83 25.73
N THR A 40 -6.68 25.16 25.56
CA THR A 40 -5.93 24.81 24.35
C THR A 40 -4.66 24.09 24.79
N LEU A 41 -4.54 22.83 24.40
CA LEU A 41 -3.29 22.07 24.52
C LEU A 41 -2.32 22.57 23.45
N LEU A 42 -1.13 22.97 23.86
CA LEU A 42 -0.11 23.58 22.98
C LEU A 42 0.96 22.58 22.55
N HIS A 43 1.20 21.54 23.34
CA HIS A 43 2.19 20.50 23.12
C HIS A 43 1.66 19.17 23.69
N ALA A 44 2.08 18.04 23.12
CA ALA A 44 1.91 16.73 23.74
C ALA A 44 2.56 16.72 25.13
N ILE A 45 1.99 15.96 26.07
CA ILE A 45 2.47 15.91 27.45
C ILE A 45 2.84 14.48 27.77
N ASP A 46 4.14 14.24 27.97
CA ASP A 46 4.68 12.95 28.40
C ASP A 46 4.10 12.55 29.76
N HIS A 47 3.43 11.39 29.76
CA HIS A 47 2.80 10.81 30.93
C HIS A 47 3.79 9.96 31.74
N PRO A 48 3.65 9.86 33.08
CA PRO A 48 4.61 9.15 33.91
C PRO A 48 4.72 7.64 33.62
N LEU A 49 3.71 7.05 32.96
CA LEU A 49 3.65 5.62 32.62
C LEU A 49 3.48 5.42 31.11
N ASN A 50 4.60 5.46 30.40
CA ASN A 50 4.72 5.31 28.94
C ASN A 50 4.32 3.94 28.34
N ASN A 51 3.57 3.11 29.05
CA ASN A 51 3.24 1.75 28.62
C ASN A 51 1.77 1.34 28.84
N MET A 52 0.94 2.23 29.39
CA MET A 52 -0.49 2.00 29.62
C MET A 52 -1.24 3.32 29.47
N GLU A 53 -2.49 3.28 29.02
CA GLU A 53 -3.38 4.46 29.10
C GLU A 53 -3.39 4.99 30.54
N ASP A 54 -3.00 6.26 30.69
CA ASP A 54 -3.05 6.96 31.96
C ASP A 54 -3.68 8.36 31.81
N GLN A 55 -3.77 9.08 32.93
CA GLN A 55 -4.38 10.41 32.98
C GLN A 55 -3.47 11.36 33.75
N LEU A 56 -3.13 12.49 33.14
CA LEU A 56 -2.42 13.56 33.84
C LEU A 56 -3.32 14.76 34.13
N ALA A 57 -3.42 15.09 35.41
CA ALA A 57 -4.13 16.28 35.87
C ALA A 57 -3.24 17.53 35.80
N VAL A 58 -3.54 18.42 34.85
CA VAL A 58 -2.96 19.76 34.78
C VAL A 58 -3.72 20.70 35.71
N ASN A 59 -3.05 21.19 36.75
CA ASN A 59 -3.69 21.99 37.81
C ASN A 59 -3.61 23.49 37.52
N PHE A 60 -4.76 24.17 37.56
CA PHE A 60 -4.88 25.61 37.39
C PHE A 60 -5.31 26.28 38.70
N GLY A 61 -4.50 27.23 39.16
CA GLY A 61 -4.84 28.09 40.29
C GLY A 61 -5.88 29.14 39.89
N VAL A 62 -6.96 29.23 40.66
CA VAL A 62 -8.01 30.25 40.48
C VAL A 62 -8.12 31.07 41.75
N THR A 63 -7.98 32.38 41.59
CA THR A 63 -8.23 33.33 42.68
C THR A 63 -9.58 33.99 42.45
N ILE A 64 -10.52 33.73 43.37
CA ILE A 64 -11.86 34.32 43.37
C ILE A 64 -11.86 35.49 44.33
N ASN A 65 -12.42 36.61 43.89
CA ASN A 65 -12.54 37.85 44.66
C ASN A 65 -14.00 38.33 44.59
N ASP A 66 -14.54 38.82 45.69
CA ASP A 66 -15.92 39.29 45.81
C ASP A 66 -16.10 40.78 45.46
N GLY A 67 -15.06 41.41 44.93
CA GLY A 67 -14.97 42.85 44.66
C GLY A 67 -14.32 43.66 45.80
N GLN A 68 -13.92 43.04 46.91
CA GLN A 68 -13.17 43.67 48.01
C GLN A 68 -11.71 43.18 48.10
N LEU A 69 -10.98 43.46 49.18
CA LEU A 69 -9.58 42.99 49.34
C LEU A 69 -9.48 41.49 49.70
N ASP A 70 -10.61 40.82 49.93
CA ASP A 70 -10.66 39.42 50.32
C ASP A 70 -10.65 38.53 49.08
N SER A 71 -9.83 37.49 49.11
CA SER A 71 -9.74 36.52 48.02
C SER A 71 -9.62 35.10 48.55
N LEU A 72 -10.20 34.15 47.81
CA LEU A 72 -10.06 32.73 48.02
C LEU A 72 -9.33 32.13 46.82
N THR A 73 -8.15 31.56 47.06
CA THR A 73 -7.46 30.77 46.05
C THR A 73 -7.91 29.32 46.17
N THR A 74 -8.40 28.78 45.06
CA THR A 74 -8.69 27.36 44.88
C THR A 74 -7.94 26.85 43.66
N GLN A 75 -7.98 25.55 43.44
CA GLN A 75 -7.49 24.94 42.22
C GLN A 75 -8.60 24.13 41.55
N PHE A 76 -8.48 23.97 40.24
CA PHE A 76 -9.17 22.91 39.51
C PHE A 76 -8.19 22.24 38.57
N SER A 77 -8.52 21.04 38.13
CA SER A 77 -7.68 20.23 37.28
C SER A 77 -8.36 20.06 35.93
N VAL A 78 -7.59 20.15 34.86
CA VAL A 78 -7.96 19.67 33.53
C VAL A 78 -7.25 18.32 33.37
N ILE A 79 -8.02 17.27 33.13
CA ILE A 79 -7.46 15.93 32.90
C ILE A 79 -7.10 15.84 31.43
N VAL A 80 -5.84 15.51 31.15
CA VAL A 80 -5.36 15.09 29.84
C VAL A 80 -5.31 13.58 29.90
N GLU A 81 -5.99 12.93 28.96
CA GLU A 81 -5.88 11.48 28.75
C GLU A 81 -4.64 11.22 27.92
N ASP A 82 -3.89 10.17 28.26
CA ASP A 82 -2.75 9.67 27.50
C ASP A 82 -3.22 8.73 26.39
N ASP A 83 -2.96 9.07 25.14
CA ASP A 83 -3.39 8.29 23.98
C ASP A 83 -2.24 7.54 23.31
N ARG A 84 -1.81 6.45 23.95
CA ARG A 84 -0.76 5.58 23.43
C ARG A 84 -1.07 5.05 22.01
N PRO A 85 -0.05 4.66 21.22
CA PRO A 85 -0.25 4.05 19.91
C PRO A 85 -1.02 2.73 20.07
N THR A 86 -1.90 2.44 19.13
CA THR A 86 -2.57 1.13 19.05
C THR A 86 -2.23 0.45 17.74
N LEU A 87 -1.79 -0.80 17.83
CA LEU A 87 -1.36 -1.59 16.68
C LEU A 87 -2.28 -2.81 16.53
N ALA A 88 -2.62 -3.14 15.29
CA ALA A 88 -3.18 -4.44 14.98
C ALA A 88 -2.05 -5.44 14.66
N GLU A 89 -2.21 -6.66 15.14
CA GLU A 89 -1.49 -7.83 14.63
C GLU A 89 -2.38 -8.50 13.58
N GLY A 90 -1.78 -9.06 12.52
CA GLY A 90 -2.56 -9.77 11.53
C GLY A 90 -1.74 -10.48 10.46
N THR A 91 -2.42 -11.44 9.82
CA THR A 91 -1.95 -12.00 8.57
C THR A 91 -2.50 -11.15 7.42
N VAL A 92 -1.60 -10.74 6.52
CA VAL A 92 -1.92 -10.01 5.31
C VAL A 92 -1.80 -10.96 4.14
N SER A 93 -2.88 -11.12 3.39
CA SER A 93 -2.88 -11.91 2.16
C SER A 93 -2.13 -11.20 1.04
N VAL A 94 -1.21 -11.91 0.40
CA VAL A 94 -0.47 -11.46 -0.78
C VAL A 94 -0.69 -12.48 -1.90
N PRO A 95 -1.84 -12.44 -2.59
CA PRO A 95 -2.05 -13.27 -3.76
C PRO A 95 -1.10 -12.82 -4.87
N VAL A 96 -0.31 -13.77 -5.37
CA VAL A 96 0.58 -13.56 -6.52
C VAL A 96 -0.16 -14.04 -7.76
N GLU A 97 -0.64 -13.09 -8.55
CA GLU A 97 -1.13 -13.35 -9.90
C GLU A 97 0.07 -13.60 -10.83
N PRO A 98 0.04 -14.62 -11.69
CA PRO A 98 1.00 -14.72 -12.77
C PRO A 98 0.84 -13.52 -13.72
N VAL A 99 1.76 -12.55 -13.66
CA VAL A 99 1.71 -11.37 -14.53
C VAL A 99 2.49 -11.65 -15.80
N ASN A 100 1.79 -12.22 -16.79
CA ASN A 100 2.34 -12.36 -18.13
C ASN A 100 2.69 -10.97 -18.68
N SER A 101 3.93 -10.79 -19.11
CA SER A 101 4.48 -9.47 -19.40
C SER A 101 5.20 -9.43 -20.74
N ASN A 102 4.90 -8.40 -21.52
CA ASN A 102 5.70 -8.00 -22.67
C ASN A 102 6.55 -6.79 -22.26
N VAL A 103 7.84 -7.00 -22.03
CA VAL A 103 8.76 -5.98 -21.53
C VAL A 103 9.62 -5.44 -22.67
N MET A 104 9.47 -4.16 -22.98
CA MET A 104 10.31 -3.47 -23.95
C MET A 104 11.33 -2.60 -23.24
N ILE A 105 12.61 -2.81 -23.53
CA ILE A 105 13.71 -2.05 -22.93
C ILE A 105 14.33 -1.20 -24.01
N VAL A 106 14.26 0.12 -23.86
CA VAL A 106 14.88 1.12 -24.73
C VAL A 106 16.07 1.69 -23.99
N LEU A 107 17.27 1.19 -24.29
CA LEU A 107 18.49 1.47 -23.55
C LEU A 107 19.45 2.36 -24.34
N ASP A 108 19.86 3.46 -23.73
CA ASP A 108 20.95 4.27 -24.24
C ASP A 108 22.27 3.48 -24.16
N THR A 109 22.92 3.36 -25.30
CA THR A 109 24.25 2.77 -25.46
C THR A 109 25.21 3.78 -26.08
N SER A 110 24.92 5.07 -25.97
CA SER A 110 25.75 6.18 -26.41
C SER A 110 27.12 6.20 -25.73
N GLY A 111 28.07 6.97 -26.27
CA GLY A 111 29.40 7.09 -25.69
C GLY A 111 29.42 7.58 -24.24
N SER A 112 28.48 8.43 -23.82
CA SER A 112 28.38 8.97 -22.45
C SER A 112 28.05 7.88 -21.42
N MET A 113 27.45 6.78 -21.85
CA MET A 113 27.16 5.63 -20.97
C MET A 113 28.43 4.88 -20.51
N ASN A 114 29.61 5.21 -21.05
CA ASN A 114 30.90 4.79 -20.52
C ASN A 114 31.39 5.62 -19.32
N ASP A 115 30.73 6.73 -18.98
CA ASP A 115 31.10 7.56 -17.85
C ASP A 115 30.94 6.81 -16.53
N SER A 116 31.68 7.26 -15.52
CA SER A 116 31.64 6.69 -14.17
C SER A 116 30.23 6.79 -13.58
N SER A 117 29.72 5.67 -13.09
CA SER A 117 28.43 5.59 -12.41
C SER A 117 28.46 6.08 -10.96
N GLY A 118 29.65 6.19 -10.36
CA GLY A 118 29.81 6.40 -8.92
C GLY A 118 29.74 5.11 -8.08
N VAL A 119 29.29 4.00 -8.68
CA VAL A 119 29.21 2.67 -8.03
C VAL A 119 30.59 2.02 -7.97
N ALA A 120 31.03 1.61 -6.78
CA ALA A 120 32.35 1.01 -6.58
C ALA A 120 32.45 -0.43 -7.11
N LYS A 121 33.61 -0.80 -7.66
CA LYS A 121 33.92 -2.17 -8.08
C LYS A 121 34.63 -2.96 -6.98
N PRO A 122 34.31 -4.25 -6.80
CA PRO A 122 35.17 -5.17 -6.06
C PRO A 122 36.56 -5.21 -6.70
N GLY A 123 37.60 -4.82 -5.94
CA GLY A 123 38.99 -4.75 -6.44
C GLY A 123 39.44 -3.39 -6.96
N GLY A 124 38.62 -2.34 -6.84
CA GLY A 124 38.99 -0.94 -7.10
C GLY A 124 38.47 -0.37 -8.42
N GLY A 125 38.25 0.95 -8.45
CA GLY A 125 37.61 1.67 -9.55
C GLY A 125 36.09 1.73 -9.43
N THR A 126 35.42 2.28 -10.46
CA THR A 126 33.96 2.42 -10.52
C THR A 126 33.38 1.71 -11.73
N TYR A 127 32.14 1.23 -11.63
CA TYR A 127 31.37 0.77 -12.78
C TYR A 127 31.03 1.92 -13.72
N THR A 128 30.89 1.64 -15.01
CA THR A 128 30.30 2.62 -15.94
C THR A 128 28.78 2.65 -15.78
N ARG A 129 28.11 3.72 -16.22
CA ARG A 129 26.64 3.80 -16.22
C ARG A 129 26.01 2.59 -16.93
N LEU A 130 26.52 2.23 -18.11
CA LEU A 130 26.05 1.06 -18.85
C LEU A 130 26.24 -0.24 -18.05
N GLN A 131 27.34 -0.41 -17.32
CA GLN A 131 27.58 -1.62 -16.54
C GLN A 131 26.56 -1.79 -15.41
N VAL A 132 26.22 -0.70 -14.72
CA VAL A 132 25.18 -0.72 -13.68
C VAL A 132 23.80 -0.93 -14.29
N ALA A 133 23.48 -0.24 -15.39
CA ALA A 133 22.21 -0.43 -16.10
C ALA A 133 22.00 -1.88 -16.55
N LYS A 134 23.03 -2.55 -17.06
CA LYS A 134 22.97 -3.98 -17.42
C LYS A 134 22.63 -4.88 -16.23
N GLN A 135 23.23 -4.62 -15.06
CA GLN A 135 22.96 -5.40 -13.86
C GLN A 135 21.52 -5.20 -13.39
N ALA A 136 21.06 -3.94 -13.34
CA ALA A 136 19.72 -3.60 -12.93
C ALA A 136 18.66 -4.14 -13.92
N ILE A 137 18.91 -4.07 -15.24
CA ILE A 137 18.06 -4.70 -16.26
C ILE A 137 17.99 -6.22 -16.09
N ASN A 138 19.11 -6.89 -15.81
CA ASN A 138 19.08 -8.33 -15.62
C ASN A 138 18.21 -8.72 -14.42
N LYS A 139 18.33 -7.99 -13.30
CA LYS A 139 17.45 -8.15 -12.12
C LYS A 139 15.99 -7.84 -12.46
N LEU A 140 15.71 -6.76 -13.22
CA LEU A 140 14.35 -6.42 -13.66
C LEU A 140 13.71 -7.57 -14.45
N LEU A 141 14.48 -8.16 -15.37
CA LEU A 141 14.02 -9.29 -16.16
C LEU A 141 13.85 -10.56 -15.32
N ASP A 142 14.69 -10.79 -14.29
CA ASP A 142 14.44 -11.86 -13.30
C ASP A 142 13.10 -11.63 -12.60
N GLY A 143 12.86 -10.43 -12.07
CA GLY A 143 11.61 -10.13 -11.37
C GLY A 143 10.37 -10.33 -12.24
N TYR A 144 10.42 -9.99 -13.52
CA TYR A 144 9.32 -10.31 -14.44
C TYR A 144 9.21 -11.82 -14.75
N ASP A 145 10.33 -12.53 -14.94
CA ASP A 145 10.35 -13.98 -15.24
C ASP A 145 9.86 -14.80 -14.07
N ASP A 146 10.11 -14.30 -12.86
CA ASP A 146 9.48 -14.79 -11.65
C ASP A 146 7.97 -14.56 -11.82
N LEU A 147 7.50 -13.31 -11.98
CA LEU A 147 6.06 -12.98 -11.97
C LEU A 147 5.20 -13.74 -12.99
N GLY A 148 5.72 -14.17 -14.13
CA GLY A 148 4.91 -14.94 -15.10
C GLY A 148 5.63 -15.17 -16.43
N ASP A 149 4.88 -15.51 -17.48
CA ASP A 149 5.48 -15.66 -18.80
C ASP A 149 5.97 -14.29 -19.32
N VAL A 150 7.23 -14.22 -19.72
CA VAL A 150 7.82 -12.97 -20.23
C VAL A 150 8.29 -13.09 -21.67
N LYS A 151 8.01 -12.02 -22.42
CA LYS A 151 8.67 -11.74 -23.70
C LYS A 151 9.34 -10.39 -23.64
N VAL A 152 10.58 -10.34 -24.13
CA VAL A 152 11.41 -9.12 -24.09
C VAL A 152 11.66 -8.60 -25.49
N GLN A 153 11.59 -7.28 -25.66
CA GLN A 153 12.00 -6.58 -26.87
C GLN A 153 13.06 -5.54 -26.51
N LEU A 154 14.27 -5.70 -27.02
CA LEU A 154 15.39 -4.83 -26.66
C LEU A 154 15.68 -3.84 -27.80
N ILE A 155 15.65 -2.55 -27.49
CA ILE A 155 16.02 -1.47 -28.40
C ILE A 155 17.24 -0.81 -27.79
N THR A 156 18.33 -0.72 -28.55
CA THR A 156 19.51 0.04 -28.13
C THR A 156 19.76 1.18 -29.09
N PHE A 157 20.22 2.32 -28.58
CA PHE A 157 20.53 3.45 -29.43
C PHE A 157 21.90 4.07 -29.11
N ALA A 158 22.60 4.45 -30.18
CA ALA A 158 23.97 4.98 -30.18
C ALA A 158 24.21 5.86 -31.43
N GLY A 159 23.22 6.70 -31.76
CA GLY A 159 23.18 7.58 -32.92
C GLY A 159 22.33 7.00 -34.04
N THR A 160 22.27 5.68 -34.13
CA THR A 160 21.17 4.94 -34.74
C THR A 160 20.57 4.00 -33.68
N ALA A 161 19.36 3.51 -33.92
CA ALA A 161 18.71 2.55 -33.04
C ALA A 161 18.63 1.17 -33.70
N ASP A 162 18.92 0.14 -32.92
CA ASP A 162 18.90 -1.27 -33.30
C ASP A 162 17.87 -2.02 -32.45
N ARG A 163 17.17 -2.98 -33.06
CA ARG A 163 16.23 -3.90 -32.40
C ARG A 163 16.93 -5.24 -32.22
N ASN A 164 16.89 -5.78 -31.00
CA ASN A 164 17.57 -7.01 -30.59
C ASN A 164 19.02 -7.10 -31.11
N PRO A 165 19.90 -6.15 -30.74
CA PRO A 165 21.25 -6.06 -31.27
C PRO A 165 22.00 -7.40 -31.09
N GLY A 166 22.26 -8.11 -32.19
CA GLY A 166 22.80 -9.47 -32.14
C GLY A 166 22.32 -10.34 -33.31
N PRO A 167 22.45 -11.68 -33.20
CA PRO A 167 22.07 -12.61 -34.27
C PRO A 167 20.56 -12.90 -34.34
N ILE A 168 19.78 -12.41 -33.38
CA ILE A 168 18.34 -12.66 -33.29
C ILE A 168 17.62 -11.36 -33.67
N ASP A 169 16.96 -11.35 -34.82
CA ASP A 169 16.25 -10.18 -35.35
C ASP A 169 14.77 -10.51 -35.66
N ASN A 170 13.91 -9.49 -35.65
CA ASN A 170 12.50 -9.52 -36.05
C ASN A 170 11.54 -10.40 -35.22
N ARG A 171 11.82 -10.64 -33.94
CA ARG A 171 10.89 -11.26 -33.00
C ARG A 171 11.16 -10.86 -31.57
N TRP A 172 10.16 -11.02 -30.72
CA TRP A 172 10.34 -10.96 -29.28
C TRP A 172 11.20 -12.12 -28.75
N LEU A 173 12.01 -11.80 -27.75
CA LEU A 173 13.02 -12.67 -27.13
C LEU A 173 12.47 -13.37 -25.88
N THR A 174 13.07 -14.50 -25.53
CA THR A 174 13.00 -15.04 -24.17
C THR A 174 13.89 -14.23 -23.21
N VAL A 175 13.63 -14.32 -21.90
CA VAL A 175 14.45 -13.65 -20.87
C VAL A 175 15.92 -14.05 -20.96
N SER A 176 16.20 -15.34 -21.14
CA SER A 176 17.57 -15.85 -21.30
C SER A 176 18.29 -15.25 -22.52
N GLU A 177 17.60 -15.16 -23.67
CA GLU A 177 18.15 -14.54 -24.88
C GLU A 177 18.42 -13.05 -24.67
N ALA A 178 17.48 -12.33 -24.06
CA ALA A 178 17.62 -10.90 -23.78
C ALA A 178 18.81 -10.62 -22.85
N LYS A 179 18.95 -11.38 -21.75
CA LYS A 179 20.09 -11.27 -20.83
C LYS A 179 21.43 -11.52 -21.51
N SER A 180 21.48 -12.50 -22.43
CA SER A 180 22.69 -12.75 -23.21
C SER A 180 23.07 -11.54 -24.07
N ILE A 181 22.09 -10.87 -24.68
CA ILE A 181 22.34 -9.66 -25.48
C ILE A 181 22.77 -8.50 -24.60
N VAL A 182 22.03 -8.23 -23.51
CA VAL A 182 22.35 -7.18 -22.52
C VAL A 182 23.78 -7.33 -22.00
N GLY A 183 24.21 -8.56 -21.69
CA GLY A 183 25.58 -8.86 -21.28
C GLY A 183 26.62 -8.40 -22.31
N GLY A 184 26.32 -8.53 -23.61
CA GLY A 184 27.22 -8.21 -24.72
C GLY A 184 27.28 -6.74 -25.16
N LEU A 185 26.38 -5.86 -24.67
CA LEU A 185 26.31 -4.47 -25.15
C LEU A 185 27.58 -3.66 -24.86
N SER A 186 27.86 -2.65 -25.68
CA SER A 186 28.99 -1.75 -25.46
C SER A 186 28.61 -0.33 -25.83
N ALA A 187 29.08 0.65 -25.05
CA ALA A 187 28.76 2.05 -25.29
C ALA A 187 29.60 2.66 -26.41
N ASN A 188 28.96 3.29 -27.40
CA ASN A 188 29.57 4.00 -28.52
C ASN A 188 28.62 5.06 -29.09
N GLY A 189 29.06 5.90 -30.04
CA GLY A 189 28.13 6.78 -30.77
C GLY A 189 27.48 7.90 -29.93
N SER A 190 26.33 8.39 -30.38
CA SER A 190 25.61 9.56 -29.83
C SER A 190 24.21 9.23 -29.30
N THR A 191 23.56 10.15 -28.61
CA THR A 191 22.20 9.98 -28.07
C THR A 191 21.16 10.55 -29.06
N ASP A 192 20.29 9.70 -29.61
CA ASP A 192 19.21 10.06 -30.56
C ASP A 192 17.88 9.41 -30.11
N TYR A 193 16.99 10.21 -29.54
CA TYR A 193 15.71 9.74 -28.99
C TYR A 193 14.68 9.46 -30.09
N ASP A 194 14.70 10.21 -31.18
CA ASP A 194 13.74 10.04 -32.27
C ASP A 194 13.95 8.69 -32.95
N ALA A 195 15.22 8.32 -33.18
CA ALA A 195 15.58 6.99 -33.69
C ALA A 195 15.16 5.87 -32.72
N ALA A 196 15.34 6.09 -31.41
CA ALA A 196 15.00 5.12 -30.37
C ALA A 196 13.48 4.86 -30.31
N LEU A 197 12.66 5.91 -30.25
CA LEU A 197 11.20 5.77 -30.17
C LEU A 197 10.59 5.22 -31.47
N ALA A 198 11.10 5.64 -32.63
CA ALA A 198 10.69 5.06 -33.91
C ALA A 198 10.98 3.54 -33.95
N SER A 199 12.16 3.13 -33.45
CA SER A 199 12.53 1.71 -33.40
C SER A 199 11.74 0.94 -32.35
N ALA A 200 11.36 1.55 -31.23
CA ALA A 200 10.47 0.95 -30.24
C ALA A 200 9.10 0.63 -30.82
N LYS A 201 8.49 1.57 -31.57
CA LYS A 201 7.21 1.34 -32.27
C LYS A 201 7.28 0.17 -33.26
N LEU A 202 8.38 0.08 -34.00
CA LEU A 202 8.63 -1.03 -34.94
C LEU A 202 8.84 -2.35 -34.20
N GLY A 203 9.66 -2.36 -33.16
CA GLY A 203 9.94 -3.55 -32.34
C GLY A 203 8.68 -4.12 -31.71
N PHE A 204 7.78 -3.27 -31.21
CA PHE A 204 6.52 -3.74 -30.61
C PHE A 204 5.59 -4.45 -31.61
N SER A 205 5.72 -4.12 -32.90
CA SER A 205 4.93 -4.70 -33.99
C SER A 205 5.49 -6.06 -34.46
N GLU A 206 6.63 -6.50 -33.92
CA GLU A 206 7.23 -7.79 -34.26
C GLU A 206 6.47 -8.98 -33.69
N THR A 207 6.68 -10.14 -34.30
CA THR A 207 6.03 -11.39 -33.89
C THR A 207 6.63 -11.95 -32.59
N GLY A 208 5.86 -12.77 -31.88
CA GLY A 208 6.35 -13.51 -30.71
C GLY A 208 6.03 -12.89 -29.35
N LYS A 209 5.39 -11.72 -29.30
CA LYS A 209 4.79 -11.18 -28.06
C LYS A 209 3.63 -12.03 -27.57
N LEU A 210 3.40 -11.98 -26.27
CA LEU A 210 2.26 -12.62 -25.62
C LEU A 210 0.98 -11.84 -25.92
N GLY A 211 -0.12 -12.57 -26.19
CA GLY A 211 -1.41 -11.95 -26.53
C GLY A 211 -2.25 -11.56 -25.30
N ASN A 212 -2.03 -12.23 -24.16
CA ASN A 212 -2.71 -12.04 -22.88
C ASN A 212 -1.72 -11.53 -21.82
N ALA A 213 -0.99 -10.47 -22.13
CA ALA A 213 0.05 -9.91 -21.27
C ALA A 213 -0.05 -8.40 -21.15
N THR A 214 0.43 -7.88 -20.03
CA THR A 214 0.56 -6.44 -19.82
C THR A 214 1.83 -5.94 -20.50
N ASN A 215 1.76 -4.79 -21.17
CA ASN A 215 2.87 -4.26 -21.94
C ASN A 215 3.58 -3.15 -21.15
N TYR A 216 4.89 -3.32 -20.96
CA TYR A 216 5.76 -2.37 -20.26
C TYR A 216 6.84 -1.84 -21.20
N SER A 217 7.19 -0.57 -21.04
CA SER A 217 8.32 0.06 -21.73
C SER A 217 9.22 0.75 -20.73
N TYR A 218 10.53 0.54 -20.83
CA TYR A 218 11.55 1.17 -19.98
C TYR A 218 12.53 1.95 -20.85
N PHE A 219 12.49 3.27 -20.76
CA PHE A 219 13.43 4.15 -21.45
C PHE A 219 14.54 4.57 -20.50
N LEU A 220 15.76 4.06 -20.70
CA LEU A 220 16.91 4.32 -19.83
C LEU A 220 17.96 5.13 -20.57
N THR A 221 18.28 6.32 -20.06
CA THR A 221 19.18 7.27 -20.73
C THR A 221 19.96 8.12 -19.74
N ASP A 222 21.16 8.56 -20.08
CA ASP A 222 21.95 9.48 -19.25
C ASP A 222 21.85 10.96 -19.66
N GLY A 223 20.91 11.27 -20.56
CA GLY A 223 20.17 12.53 -20.47
C GLY A 223 20.63 13.71 -21.32
N GLU A 224 21.57 13.55 -22.26
CA GLU A 224 21.99 14.63 -23.15
C GLU A 224 21.81 14.24 -24.64
N PRO A 225 20.61 14.40 -25.22
CA PRO A 225 20.41 14.16 -26.64
C PRO A 225 21.25 15.14 -27.48
N ASN A 226 21.98 14.62 -28.47
CA ASN A 226 22.83 15.46 -29.30
C ASN A 226 22.03 16.20 -30.39
N GLN A 227 22.43 17.45 -30.71
CA GLN A 227 21.82 18.33 -31.73
C GLN A 227 20.30 18.57 -31.60
N GLY A 228 19.88 19.39 -30.63
CA GLY A 228 18.54 20.01 -30.64
C GLY A 228 17.32 19.09 -30.37
N GLY A 229 17.48 17.77 -30.26
CA GLY A 229 16.37 16.80 -30.28
C GLY A 229 16.08 16.13 -28.94
N GLY A 230 15.29 16.78 -28.10
CA GLY A 230 14.30 15.98 -27.34
C GLY A 230 13.07 15.81 -28.24
N ILE A 231 12.11 14.98 -27.83
CA ILE A 231 10.86 14.87 -28.59
C ILE A 231 10.09 16.20 -28.62
N THR A 232 9.62 16.57 -29.81
CA THR A 232 8.80 17.77 -30.05
C THR A 232 7.33 17.52 -29.70
N GLY A 233 6.53 18.59 -29.63
CA GLY A 233 5.10 18.47 -29.29
C GLY A 233 4.29 17.53 -30.19
N SER A 234 4.65 17.41 -31.47
CA SER A 234 3.99 16.45 -32.38
C SER A 234 4.42 15.01 -32.09
N GLU A 235 5.70 14.80 -31.78
CA GLU A 235 6.23 13.46 -31.47
C GLU A 235 5.73 12.96 -30.14
N ILE A 236 5.54 13.84 -29.15
CA ILE A 236 4.91 13.51 -27.87
C ILE A 236 3.49 12.99 -28.10
N ALA A 237 2.68 13.73 -28.86
CA ALA A 237 1.31 13.29 -29.17
C ALA A 237 1.29 11.97 -29.95
N ASP A 238 2.20 11.79 -30.91
CA ASP A 238 2.31 10.55 -31.65
C ASP A 238 2.79 9.38 -30.78
N TRP A 239 3.59 9.64 -29.74
CA TRP A 239 4.06 8.64 -28.77
C TRP A 239 2.96 8.24 -27.81
N THR A 240 2.30 9.20 -27.14
CA THR A 240 1.25 8.93 -26.16
C THR A 240 0.03 8.25 -26.78
N ASN A 241 -0.45 8.73 -27.94
CA ASN A 241 -1.54 8.07 -28.67
C ASN A 241 -1.21 6.61 -29.03
N TRP A 242 0.06 6.34 -29.34
CA TRP A 242 0.50 4.99 -29.64
C TRP A 242 0.55 4.12 -28.37
N LEU A 243 1.03 4.66 -27.25
CA LEU A 243 1.00 3.98 -25.94
C LEU A 243 -0.44 3.65 -25.52
N ASP A 244 -1.39 4.56 -25.72
CA ASP A 244 -2.82 4.31 -25.47
C ASP A 244 -3.35 3.16 -26.31
N THR A 245 -3.09 3.22 -27.63
CA THR A 245 -3.59 2.23 -28.58
C THR A 245 -3.04 0.83 -28.31
N GLN A 246 -1.81 0.74 -27.82
CA GLN A 246 -1.15 -0.53 -27.51
C GLN A 246 -1.27 -0.92 -26.03
N SER A 247 -1.92 -0.10 -25.19
CA SER A 247 -2.02 -0.27 -23.74
C SER A 247 -0.66 -0.55 -23.09
N ILE A 248 0.29 0.36 -23.29
CA ILE A 248 1.66 0.26 -22.78
C ILE A 248 1.86 1.23 -21.62
N LYS A 249 2.36 0.72 -20.48
CA LYS A 249 2.87 1.56 -19.39
C LYS A 249 4.35 1.86 -19.63
N SER A 250 4.68 3.14 -19.85
CA SER A 250 6.03 3.59 -20.22
C SER A 250 6.70 4.31 -19.05
N TYR A 251 7.79 3.74 -18.55
CA TYR A 251 8.70 4.33 -17.57
C TYR A 251 9.88 4.98 -18.27
N ALA A 252 10.37 6.10 -17.74
CA ALA A 252 11.54 6.79 -18.28
C ALA A 252 12.52 7.19 -17.16
N LEU A 253 13.73 6.66 -17.20
CA LEU A 253 14.73 6.82 -16.16
C LEU A 253 15.97 7.56 -16.69
N GLY A 254 16.28 8.67 -16.02
CA GLY A 254 17.50 9.44 -16.22
C GLY A 254 18.64 8.93 -15.34
N LEU A 255 19.77 8.54 -15.92
CA LEU A 255 20.88 7.91 -15.21
C LEU A 255 22.01 8.91 -14.90
N GLY A 256 22.15 9.25 -13.61
CA GLY A 256 23.20 10.13 -13.09
C GLY A 256 22.71 11.55 -12.77
N THR A 257 23.66 12.41 -12.38
CA THR A 257 23.37 13.73 -11.80
C THR A 257 23.14 14.85 -12.82
N ASN A 258 23.57 14.66 -14.07
CA ASN A 258 23.53 15.69 -15.12
C ASN A 258 22.48 15.34 -16.18
N VAL A 259 21.27 15.00 -15.74
CA VAL A 259 20.18 14.58 -16.61
C VAL A 259 19.10 15.64 -16.64
N ASN A 260 18.64 16.03 -17.83
CA ASN A 260 17.53 16.96 -17.97
C ASN A 260 16.19 16.22 -18.00
N ILE A 261 15.47 16.22 -16.87
CA ILE A 261 14.16 15.53 -16.75
C ILE A 261 13.16 16.02 -17.80
N SER A 262 13.17 17.30 -18.19
CA SER A 262 12.22 17.85 -19.18
C SER A 262 12.34 17.23 -20.58
N LYS A 263 13.41 16.47 -20.84
CA LYS A 263 13.63 15.74 -22.10
C LYS A 263 13.20 14.29 -22.04
N ILE A 264 12.97 13.77 -20.84
CA ILE A 264 12.68 12.36 -20.56
C ILE A 264 11.23 12.20 -20.11
N ASP A 265 10.75 13.15 -19.32
CA ASP A 265 9.38 13.23 -18.81
C ASP A 265 8.32 12.97 -19.88
N PRO A 266 8.38 13.54 -21.10
CA PRO A 266 7.34 13.30 -22.10
C PRO A 266 7.35 11.89 -22.73
N ILE A 267 8.32 11.05 -22.39
CA ILE A 267 8.40 9.63 -22.79
C ILE A 267 7.69 8.73 -21.76
N ALA A 268 7.63 9.18 -20.51
CA ALA A 268 6.93 8.49 -19.42
C ALA A 268 5.43 8.77 -19.52
N TYR A 269 4.62 7.72 -19.54
CA TYR A 269 3.17 7.85 -19.69
C TYR A 269 2.46 6.52 -19.41
N ASN A 270 1.27 6.56 -18.80
CA ASN A 270 0.48 5.36 -18.55
C ASN A 270 -0.60 5.16 -19.63
N GLY A 271 -0.27 4.48 -20.73
CA GLY A 271 -1.22 4.15 -21.78
C GLY A 271 -2.26 3.08 -21.42
N ILE A 272 -2.15 2.45 -20.24
CA ILE A 272 -3.16 1.51 -19.73
C ILE A 272 -4.32 2.28 -19.12
N THR A 273 -4.02 3.25 -18.26
CA THR A 273 -5.04 4.10 -17.61
C THR A 273 -5.33 5.38 -18.38
N GLN A 274 -4.53 5.69 -19.40
CA GLN A 274 -4.58 6.92 -20.21
C GLN A 274 -4.36 8.18 -19.37
N VAL A 275 -3.55 8.06 -18.31
CA VAL A 275 -3.23 9.14 -17.37
C VAL A 275 -1.74 9.44 -17.45
N ASP A 276 -1.42 10.73 -17.48
CA ASP A 276 -0.05 11.20 -17.31
C ASP A 276 0.32 11.14 -15.82
N ASP A 277 1.37 10.40 -15.50
CA ASP A 277 1.78 10.11 -14.13
C ASP A 277 3.25 10.50 -13.94
N ASN A 278 3.46 11.59 -13.20
CA ASN A 278 4.77 12.16 -12.93
C ASN A 278 5.71 11.18 -12.20
N ALA A 279 5.19 10.12 -11.56
CA ALA A 279 6.02 9.10 -10.91
C ALA A 279 6.73 8.16 -11.91
N LEU A 280 6.29 8.13 -13.18
CA LEU A 280 6.87 7.27 -14.21
C LEU A 280 8.18 7.81 -14.80
N ALA A 281 8.48 9.09 -14.59
CA ALA A 281 9.73 9.74 -14.97
C ALA A 281 10.61 9.98 -13.74
N LYS A 282 11.81 9.40 -13.68
CA LYS A 282 12.69 9.53 -12.49
C LYS A 282 14.15 9.78 -12.86
N ILE A 283 14.80 10.75 -12.20
CA ILE A 283 16.26 10.88 -12.22
C ILE A 283 16.83 9.99 -11.12
N VAL A 284 17.68 9.04 -11.51
CA VAL A 284 18.47 8.20 -10.61
C VAL A 284 19.85 8.83 -10.44
N SER A 285 19.97 9.72 -9.46
CA SER A 285 21.22 10.43 -9.16
C SER A 285 22.28 9.52 -8.54
N ASN A 286 21.86 8.58 -7.68
CA ASN A 286 22.69 7.52 -7.12
C ASN A 286 22.40 6.19 -7.81
N LEU A 287 23.31 5.77 -8.70
CA LEU A 287 23.12 4.54 -9.48
C LEU A 287 23.25 3.24 -8.67
N ASN A 288 23.70 3.30 -7.41
CA ASN A 288 23.57 2.14 -6.50
C ASN A 288 22.11 1.76 -6.25
N GLN A 289 21.15 2.68 -6.45
CA GLN A 289 19.73 2.44 -6.20
C GLN A 289 18.97 2.01 -7.46
N LEU A 290 19.64 1.91 -8.62
CA LEU A 290 18.96 1.68 -9.90
C LEU A 290 18.23 0.33 -9.93
N ASP A 291 18.79 -0.69 -9.30
CA ASP A 291 18.14 -2.01 -9.21
C ASP A 291 16.87 -1.95 -8.37
N SER A 292 16.92 -1.42 -7.14
CA SER A 292 15.75 -1.27 -6.26
C SER A 292 14.66 -0.42 -6.92
N ILE A 293 15.04 0.67 -7.60
CA ILE A 293 14.10 1.54 -8.31
C ILE A 293 13.41 0.77 -9.44
N LEU A 294 14.14 0.00 -10.25
CA LEU A 294 13.54 -0.80 -11.32
C LEU A 294 12.68 -1.95 -10.76
N GLN A 295 13.11 -2.62 -9.69
CA GLN A 295 12.29 -3.65 -9.03
C GLN A 295 10.96 -3.08 -8.50
N GLY A 296 10.97 -1.86 -7.94
CA GLY A 296 9.76 -1.18 -7.50
C GLY A 296 8.77 -0.81 -8.61
N THR A 297 9.14 -0.98 -9.88
CA THR A 297 8.22 -0.77 -11.02
C THR A 297 7.43 -2.01 -11.43
N LEU A 298 7.75 -3.17 -10.84
CA LEU A 298 7.08 -4.44 -11.14
C LEU A 298 5.60 -4.41 -10.71
N PRO A 299 4.71 -5.16 -11.39
CA PRO A 299 3.27 -5.14 -11.13
C PRO A 299 2.82 -6.24 -10.18
N PRO A 300 1.67 -6.03 -9.51
CA PRO A 300 1.48 -5.04 -8.47
C PRO A 300 2.05 -5.53 -7.13
N ALA A 301 2.66 -4.61 -6.40
CA ALA A 301 2.82 -4.73 -4.97
C ALA A 301 1.45 -4.62 -4.28
N ILE A 302 1.22 -5.38 -3.22
CA ILE A 302 0.11 -5.03 -2.32
C ILE A 302 0.43 -3.70 -1.64
N SER A 303 -0.57 -2.84 -1.46
CA SER A 303 -0.44 -1.61 -0.67
C SER A 303 -1.32 -1.73 0.56
N LYS A 304 -0.70 -1.59 1.74
CA LYS A 304 -1.32 -1.79 3.05
C LYS A 304 -0.68 -0.82 4.04
N ASN A 305 -1.07 -0.89 5.30
CA ASN A 305 -0.47 -0.10 6.38
C ASN A 305 0.01 -1.04 7.49
N LEU A 306 1.21 -0.83 8.01
CA LEU A 306 1.80 -1.71 9.03
C LEU A 306 0.95 -1.74 10.30
N MET A 307 0.40 -0.60 10.70
CA MET A 307 -0.38 -0.45 11.93
C MET A 307 -1.82 -0.95 11.76
N LYS A 308 -2.32 -0.96 10.53
CA LYS A 308 -3.69 -1.37 10.19
C LYS A 308 -3.63 -2.71 9.44
N GLY A 309 -3.71 -3.81 10.17
CA GLY A 309 -3.88 -5.14 9.58
C GLY A 309 -5.18 -5.24 8.76
N ASP A 310 -5.36 -6.36 8.06
CA ASP A 310 -6.51 -6.56 7.17
C ASP A 310 -7.89 -6.49 7.88
N LEU A 311 -7.93 -6.58 9.21
CA LEU A 311 -9.15 -6.51 10.02
C LEU A 311 -9.54 -5.11 10.52
N SER A 312 -8.69 -4.09 10.37
CA SER A 312 -8.88 -2.80 11.06
C SER A 312 -10.18 -2.09 10.67
N THR A 313 -11.11 -1.94 11.63
CA THR A 313 -12.34 -1.14 11.46
C THR A 313 -12.28 0.26 12.11
N SER A 314 -11.30 0.58 12.97
CA SER A 314 -10.79 1.94 13.31
C SER A 314 -9.98 1.91 14.63
N ASP A 315 -9.17 2.97 14.84
CA ASP A 315 -8.27 3.31 15.96
C ASP A 315 -6.80 2.86 15.93
N SER A 316 -6.38 1.94 15.04
CA SER A 316 -4.95 1.61 14.92
C SER A 316 -4.14 2.72 14.23
N GLY A 317 -3.10 3.21 14.93
CA GLY A 317 -2.27 4.34 14.52
C GLY A 317 -1.42 4.86 15.67
N TYR A 318 -0.78 6.01 15.45
CA TYR A 318 0.12 6.64 16.43
C TYR A 318 -0.58 7.41 17.55
N GLY A 319 -1.90 7.38 17.67
CA GLY A 319 -2.63 8.33 18.53
C GLY A 319 -2.89 9.68 17.85
N ALA A 320 -3.45 10.64 18.59
CA ALA A 320 -3.91 11.93 18.12
C ALA A 320 -2.79 12.98 18.03
N ASP A 321 -1.68 12.81 18.74
CA ASP A 321 -0.49 13.65 18.63
C ASP A 321 0.41 13.24 17.44
N GLY A 322 0.21 12.03 16.91
CA GLY A 322 0.90 11.49 15.74
C GLY A 322 2.23 10.83 16.10
N GLY A 323 2.92 10.29 15.10
CA GLY A 323 4.16 9.56 15.37
C GLY A 323 4.88 9.13 14.11
N ALA A 324 5.77 8.16 14.28
CA ALA A 324 6.56 7.53 13.23
C ALA A 324 7.08 6.18 13.71
N LEU A 325 7.44 5.34 12.75
CA LEU A 325 8.18 4.11 12.98
C LEU A 325 9.44 4.39 13.81
N TYR A 326 9.68 3.59 14.85
CA TYR A 326 10.91 3.65 15.65
C TYR A 326 11.95 2.67 15.09
N ASP A 327 11.53 1.42 14.86
CA ASP A 327 12.35 0.41 14.19
C ASP A 327 11.47 -0.57 13.39
N ILE A 328 12.09 -1.20 12.40
CA ILE A 328 11.51 -2.30 11.62
C ILE A 328 12.54 -3.43 11.53
N THR A 329 12.06 -4.65 11.73
CA THR A 329 12.86 -5.87 11.72
C THR A 329 12.39 -6.79 10.60
N ILE A 330 13.28 -7.05 9.65
CA ILE A 330 13.05 -7.88 8.47
C ILE A 330 14.21 -8.86 8.35
N ASP A 331 13.92 -10.15 8.18
CA ASP A 331 14.94 -11.20 8.12
C ASP A 331 15.94 -11.17 9.28
N GLN A 332 15.46 -10.88 10.50
CA GLN A 332 16.25 -10.69 11.73
C GLN A 332 17.20 -9.47 11.71
N THR A 333 17.14 -8.64 10.67
CA THR A 333 17.90 -7.38 10.57
C THR A 333 17.04 -6.24 11.07
N VAL A 334 17.55 -5.49 12.04
CA VAL A 334 16.87 -4.34 12.65
C VAL A 334 17.33 -3.05 11.96
N TYR A 335 16.37 -2.30 11.44
CA TYR A 335 16.55 -0.98 10.85
C TYR A 335 15.88 0.06 11.75
N GLN A 336 16.66 1.00 12.28
CA GLN A 336 16.19 1.99 13.23
C GLN A 336 16.03 3.36 12.56
N TYR A 337 14.88 4.00 12.73
CA TYR A 337 14.65 5.34 12.21
C TYR A 337 15.21 6.40 13.18
N ASP A 338 16.18 7.17 12.71
CA ASP A 338 16.70 8.34 13.43
C ASP A 338 15.88 9.57 13.07
N ARG A 339 14.89 9.87 13.92
CA ARG A 339 14.02 11.06 13.80
C ARG A 339 14.77 12.39 13.83
N ILE A 340 15.91 12.47 14.51
CA ILE A 340 16.65 13.73 14.69
C ILE A 340 17.39 14.07 13.40
N ASN A 341 18.03 13.07 12.80
CA ASN A 341 18.83 13.26 11.59
C ASN A 341 18.05 12.97 10.30
N ASN A 342 16.82 12.46 10.40
CA ASN A 342 16.02 11.98 9.28
C ASN A 342 16.83 10.97 8.44
N ASP A 343 17.21 9.86 9.08
CA ASP A 343 18.03 8.81 8.46
C ASP A 343 17.63 7.41 8.98
N MET A 344 17.99 6.37 8.24
CA MET A 344 17.77 4.96 8.64
C MET A 344 19.11 4.31 9.03
N LEU A 345 19.23 3.97 10.31
CA LEU A 345 20.42 3.36 10.89
C LEU A 345 20.30 1.83 10.89
N VAL A 346 21.43 1.15 10.63
CA VAL A 346 21.52 -0.32 10.67
C VAL A 346 22.65 -0.73 11.62
N ASN A 347 22.35 -1.59 12.59
CA ASN A 347 23.35 -2.08 13.54
C ASN A 347 24.24 -3.16 12.88
N ASN A 348 25.54 -2.87 12.69
CA ASN A 348 26.62 -3.76 12.22
C ASN A 348 26.54 -4.31 10.76
N VAL A 349 27.27 -3.66 9.83
CA VAL A 349 27.77 -4.14 8.49
C VAL A 349 26.85 -3.69 7.29
N PRO A 350 27.41 -3.36 6.09
CA PRO A 350 27.08 -2.15 5.32
C PRO A 350 25.79 -2.18 4.47
N VAL A 351 25.32 -0.94 4.21
CA VAL A 351 24.10 -0.50 3.52
C VAL A 351 24.16 -0.75 2.00
N ASP A 352 23.93 -1.99 1.56
CA ASP A 352 23.81 -2.31 0.12
C ASP A 352 22.55 -3.15 -0.24
N ILE A 353 21.64 -3.43 0.70
CA ILE A 353 20.36 -4.13 0.44
C ILE A 353 19.10 -3.32 0.81
N ALA A 354 19.29 -2.18 1.48
CA ALA A 354 18.22 -1.31 1.91
C ALA A 354 18.58 0.15 1.64
N THR A 355 17.60 0.95 1.26
CA THR A 355 17.75 2.36 0.90
C THR A 355 16.72 3.20 1.63
N TYR A 356 17.09 4.42 2.00
CA TYR A 356 16.17 5.39 2.57
C TYR A 356 16.19 6.68 1.76
N ASP A 357 15.01 7.19 1.40
CA ASP A 357 14.84 8.49 0.76
C ASP A 357 14.29 9.51 1.79
N PRO A 358 15.13 10.43 2.30
CA PRO A 358 14.72 11.42 3.30
C PRO A 358 13.76 12.47 2.75
N ALA A 359 13.56 12.58 1.43
CA ALA A 359 12.60 13.51 0.83
C ALA A 359 11.17 12.96 0.84
N THR A 360 11.01 11.64 0.68
CA THR A 360 9.72 10.96 0.68
C THR A 360 9.42 10.19 1.97
N PHE A 361 10.41 10.06 2.87
CA PHE A 361 10.35 9.24 4.08
C PHE A 361 10.15 7.74 3.78
N GLU A 362 10.61 7.28 2.62
CA GLU A 362 10.44 5.91 2.17
C GLU A 362 11.70 5.08 2.46
N PHE A 363 11.52 4.01 3.22
CA PHE A 363 12.50 2.98 3.45
C PHE A 363 12.19 1.77 2.57
N THR A 364 13.13 1.36 1.71
CA THR A 364 13.01 0.20 0.82
C THR A 364 14.05 -0.85 1.19
N VAL A 365 13.66 -2.12 1.22
CA VAL A 365 14.55 -3.25 1.48
C VAL A 365 14.15 -4.49 0.66
N GLU A 366 15.16 -5.17 0.14
CA GLU A 366 15.02 -6.50 -0.48
C GLU A 366 15.14 -7.58 0.61
N THR A 367 14.14 -8.45 0.66
CA THR A 367 14.03 -9.54 1.64
C THR A 367 14.82 -10.78 1.20
N ALA A 368 15.08 -11.71 2.12
CA ALA A 368 15.75 -12.97 1.84
C ALA A 368 14.95 -13.88 0.89
N LEU A 369 13.66 -13.63 0.74
CA LEU A 369 12.74 -14.32 -0.18
C LEU A 369 12.60 -13.57 -1.52
N ASN A 370 13.47 -12.60 -1.79
CA ASN A 370 13.51 -11.74 -2.98
C ASN A 370 12.25 -10.85 -3.17
N GLY A 371 11.41 -10.72 -2.14
CA GLY A 371 10.38 -9.70 -2.10
C GLY A 371 10.97 -8.32 -1.82
N VAL A 372 10.35 -7.26 -2.33
CA VAL A 372 10.76 -5.87 -2.09
C VAL A 372 9.70 -5.17 -1.25
N LEU A 373 10.08 -4.74 -0.05
CA LEU A 373 9.25 -3.96 0.84
C LEU A 373 9.64 -2.49 0.76
N THR A 374 8.67 -1.59 0.57
CA THR A 374 8.85 -0.14 0.70
C THR A 374 7.86 0.42 1.70
N VAL A 375 8.33 1.04 2.78
CA VAL A 375 7.54 1.56 3.90
C VAL A 375 7.74 3.07 4.00
N ASN A 376 6.65 3.83 4.11
CA ASN A 376 6.72 5.21 4.57
C ASN A 376 6.85 5.22 6.10
N VAL A 377 7.99 5.67 6.63
CA VAL A 377 8.28 5.58 8.07
C VAL A 377 7.43 6.55 8.91
N ILE A 378 6.77 7.53 8.30
CA ILE A 378 5.88 8.46 8.98
C ILE A 378 4.45 7.94 8.99
N THR A 379 3.89 7.53 7.85
CA THR A 379 2.49 7.09 7.77
C THR A 379 2.29 5.62 8.09
N GLY A 380 3.36 4.81 8.05
CA GLY A 380 3.34 3.36 8.15
C GLY A 380 2.68 2.66 6.96
N ASP A 381 2.31 3.40 5.91
CA ASP A 381 1.88 2.81 4.65
C ASP A 381 3.05 2.06 4.02
N TYR A 382 2.80 0.87 3.52
CA TYR A 382 3.81 0.08 2.85
C TYR A 382 3.29 -0.52 1.56
N THR A 383 4.22 -0.70 0.63
CA THR A 383 4.04 -1.55 -0.54
C THR A 383 4.94 -2.76 -0.42
N TYR A 384 4.42 -3.94 -0.74
CA TYR A 384 5.21 -5.16 -0.77
C TYR A 384 5.04 -5.87 -2.12
N GLN A 385 6.14 -5.99 -2.84
CA GLN A 385 6.25 -6.74 -4.07
C GLN A 385 6.81 -8.13 -3.74
N ALA A 386 5.96 -9.15 -3.76
CA ALA A 386 6.42 -10.53 -3.63
C ALA A 386 7.27 -10.93 -4.84
N ALA A 387 8.26 -11.79 -4.60
CA ALA A 387 8.82 -12.61 -5.67
C ALA A 387 7.78 -13.68 -6.05
N SER A 388 7.75 -14.05 -7.33
CA SER A 388 6.88 -15.15 -7.71
C SER A 388 7.37 -16.46 -7.14
N THR A 389 6.40 -17.26 -6.74
CA THR A 389 6.65 -18.53 -6.11
C THR A 389 5.61 -19.54 -6.60
N PRO A 390 6.03 -20.79 -6.88
CA PRO A 390 5.08 -21.86 -7.16
C PRO A 390 4.40 -22.42 -5.89
N ALA A 391 4.83 -21.99 -4.69
CA ALA A 391 4.32 -22.47 -3.42
C ALA A 391 4.14 -21.31 -2.42
N SER A 392 3.12 -21.40 -1.57
CA SER A 392 2.90 -20.36 -0.56
C SER A 392 4.04 -20.30 0.47
N TYR A 393 4.36 -19.10 0.93
CA TYR A 393 5.30 -18.85 2.01
C TYR A 393 4.83 -17.69 2.89
N GLN A 394 5.40 -17.58 4.09
CA GLN A 394 5.12 -16.48 5.00
C GLN A 394 6.36 -15.62 5.21
N GLU A 395 6.16 -14.31 5.28
CA GLU A 395 7.16 -13.32 5.62
C GLU A 395 6.70 -12.50 6.81
N VAL A 396 7.54 -12.37 7.85
CA VAL A 396 7.17 -11.66 9.08
C VAL A 396 7.90 -10.33 9.12
N ILE A 397 7.12 -9.26 9.19
CA ILE A 397 7.61 -7.88 9.36
C ILE A 397 7.27 -7.48 10.79
N ALA A 398 8.27 -7.45 11.65
CA ALA A 398 8.11 -6.92 13.01
C ALA A 398 8.49 -5.45 13.03
N PHE A 399 7.80 -4.65 13.84
CA PHE A 399 8.03 -3.21 13.89
C PHE A 399 7.66 -2.63 15.26
N THR A 400 8.27 -1.50 15.58
CA THR A 400 7.95 -0.68 16.74
C THR A 400 7.58 0.70 16.26
N VAL A 401 6.49 1.26 16.76
CA VAL A 401 6.13 2.68 16.56
C VAL A 401 6.41 3.48 17.80
N GLN A 402 6.64 4.77 17.60
CA GLN A 402 6.68 5.76 18.66
C GLN A 402 5.71 6.90 18.32
N ASP A 403 5.01 7.46 19.29
CA ASP A 403 4.26 8.72 19.13
C ASP A 403 5.19 9.93 19.36
N ASN A 404 4.63 11.12 19.66
CA ASN A 404 5.41 12.35 19.82
C ASN A 404 5.73 12.71 21.27
N ASP A 405 5.07 12.10 22.25
CA ASP A 405 5.47 12.19 23.66
C ASP A 405 6.42 11.07 24.10
N GLY A 406 6.49 9.97 23.36
CA GLY A 406 7.63 9.06 23.38
C GLY A 406 7.32 7.61 23.67
N ASP A 407 6.05 7.23 23.73
CA ASP A 407 5.59 5.88 24.03
C ASP A 407 5.89 4.91 22.90
N LEU A 408 6.23 3.68 23.27
CA LEU A 408 6.66 2.65 22.34
C LEU A 408 5.72 1.45 22.36
N VAL A 409 5.24 1.07 21.18
CA VAL A 409 4.44 -0.14 20.99
C VAL A 409 5.00 -0.95 19.83
N SER A 410 5.18 -2.25 20.05
CA SER A 410 5.67 -3.18 19.03
C SER A 410 4.58 -4.13 18.59
N SER A 411 4.62 -4.52 17.31
CA SER A 411 3.72 -5.51 16.70
C SER A 411 4.44 -6.23 15.56
N SER A 412 3.76 -7.18 14.92
CA SER A 412 4.23 -7.80 13.68
C SER A 412 3.08 -8.07 12.72
N GLN A 413 3.36 -7.92 11.43
CA GLN A 413 2.51 -8.37 10.34
C GLN A 413 3.11 -9.62 9.70
N THR A 414 2.28 -10.63 9.46
CA THR A 414 2.67 -11.82 8.69
C THR A 414 2.11 -11.69 7.28
N LEU A 415 2.96 -11.52 6.28
CA LEU A 415 2.57 -11.58 4.88
C LEU A 415 2.47 -13.04 4.46
N ASP A 416 1.25 -13.53 4.21
CA ASP A 416 1.02 -14.84 3.61
C ASP A 416 1.00 -14.68 2.09
N VAL A 417 2.08 -15.08 1.44
CA VAL A 417 2.28 -14.98 0.00
C VAL A 417 1.90 -16.31 -0.63
N TYR A 418 1.00 -16.30 -1.62
CA TYR A 418 0.51 -17.53 -2.25
C TYR A 418 0.12 -17.32 -3.72
N PRO A 419 0.20 -18.36 -4.57
CA PRO A 419 -0.34 -18.29 -5.93
C PRO A 419 -1.85 -18.04 -5.90
N LYS A 420 -2.38 -17.22 -6.81
CA LYS A 420 -3.84 -17.04 -6.95
C LYS A 420 -4.57 -18.40 -7.04
N GLY A 421 -5.64 -18.55 -6.29
CA GLY A 421 -6.45 -19.77 -6.26
C GLY A 421 -5.93 -20.85 -5.31
N ASP A 422 -4.81 -20.61 -4.62
CA ASP A 422 -4.28 -21.52 -3.60
C ASP A 422 -5.04 -21.34 -2.27
N GLY A 423 -6.25 -21.90 -2.23
CA GLY A 423 -7.12 -21.85 -1.07
C GLY A 423 -6.59 -22.65 0.12
N ILE A 424 -7.07 -22.29 1.31
CA ILE A 424 -6.71 -22.92 2.59
C ILE A 424 -7.91 -23.62 3.22
N THR A 425 -7.59 -24.52 4.15
CA THR A 425 -8.56 -25.02 5.12
C THR A 425 -8.22 -24.46 6.49
N LEU A 426 -9.11 -23.63 7.03
CA LEU A 426 -8.94 -23.00 8.33
C LEU A 426 -9.93 -23.61 9.33
N LEU A 427 -9.41 -24.09 10.45
CA LEU A 427 -10.19 -24.70 11.52
C LEU A 427 -10.02 -23.88 12.79
N GLY A 428 -11.11 -23.32 13.29
CA GLY A 428 -11.23 -22.65 14.57
C GLY A 428 -11.17 -23.62 15.75
N THR A 429 -11.47 -23.07 16.91
CA THR A 429 -11.38 -23.74 18.21
C THR A 429 -12.76 -23.87 18.85
N GLU A 430 -12.81 -24.09 20.16
CA GLU A 430 -14.08 -24.08 20.92
C GLU A 430 -14.28 -22.73 21.65
N ASN A 431 -13.48 -21.72 21.29
CA ASN A 431 -13.55 -20.36 21.82
C ASN A 431 -13.84 -19.39 20.66
N ALA A 432 -14.23 -18.16 20.98
CA ALA A 432 -14.39 -17.11 19.98
C ALA A 432 -13.09 -16.88 19.20
N ASP A 433 -13.14 -17.12 17.91
CA ASP A 433 -12.05 -16.95 16.96
C ASP A 433 -12.35 -15.87 15.93
N THR A 434 -11.30 -15.36 15.29
CA THR A 434 -11.42 -14.55 14.08
C THR A 434 -10.70 -15.28 12.97
N LEU A 435 -11.48 -15.80 12.02
CA LEU A 435 -11.04 -16.68 10.96
C LEU A 435 -11.15 -15.97 9.62
N ILE A 436 -10.03 -15.88 8.93
CA ILE A 436 -9.95 -15.17 7.66
C ILE A 436 -9.28 -16.02 6.61
N GLY A 437 -9.94 -16.13 5.46
CA GLY A 437 -9.42 -16.79 4.27
C GLY A 437 -8.35 -15.98 3.53
N ARG A 438 -7.90 -16.57 2.42
CA ARG A 438 -7.03 -15.98 1.41
C ARG A 438 -7.88 -15.28 0.36
N ALA A 439 -7.58 -14.01 0.10
CA ALA A 439 -8.17 -13.30 -1.04
C ALA A 439 -7.84 -13.98 -2.38
N LEU A 440 -8.79 -13.94 -3.31
CA LEU A 440 -8.67 -14.52 -4.65
C LEU A 440 -8.43 -16.04 -4.64
N ALA A 441 -8.92 -16.75 -3.62
CA ALA A 441 -8.78 -18.18 -3.47
C ALA A 441 -10.08 -18.80 -2.94
N ASP A 442 -10.31 -20.09 -3.24
CA ASP A 442 -11.50 -20.81 -2.77
C ASP A 442 -11.18 -21.50 -1.44
N ASP A 443 -11.65 -20.95 -0.32
CA ASP A 443 -11.31 -21.44 1.01
C ASP A 443 -12.38 -22.33 1.65
N VAL A 444 -11.94 -23.09 2.66
CA VAL A 444 -12.83 -23.86 3.53
C VAL A 444 -12.58 -23.46 4.98
N ILE A 445 -13.52 -22.77 5.60
CA ILE A 445 -13.38 -22.20 6.95
C ILE A 445 -14.43 -22.79 7.87
N SER A 446 -14.02 -23.25 9.06
CA SER A 446 -14.93 -23.76 10.10
C SER A 446 -14.62 -23.14 11.46
N GLY A 447 -15.57 -22.42 12.06
CA GLY A 447 -15.50 -21.82 13.40
C GLY A 447 -15.43 -22.85 14.53
N ALA A 448 -16.17 -23.95 14.36
CA ALA A 448 -16.37 -25.03 15.32
C ALA A 448 -17.24 -24.61 16.51
N GLY A 449 -16.70 -23.97 17.55
CA GLY A 449 -17.52 -23.50 18.66
C GLY A 449 -17.01 -22.19 19.25
N GLY A 450 -17.91 -21.37 19.78
CA GLY A 450 -17.57 -20.00 20.17
C GLY A 450 -18.44 -19.02 19.40
N ASP A 451 -18.37 -17.73 19.73
CA ASP A 451 -19.01 -16.69 18.91
C ASP A 451 -17.94 -16.18 17.94
N ASP A 452 -17.93 -16.69 16.71
CA ASP A 452 -16.83 -16.50 15.77
C ASP A 452 -17.07 -15.33 14.79
N ILE A 453 -15.97 -14.74 14.30
CA ILE A 453 -15.98 -13.84 13.13
C ILE A 453 -15.32 -14.56 11.97
N ILE A 454 -16.08 -14.80 10.90
CA ILE A 454 -15.65 -15.59 9.74
C ILE A 454 -15.72 -14.72 8.47
N GLN A 455 -14.59 -14.60 7.77
CA GLN A 455 -14.49 -13.87 6.51
C GLN A 455 -13.74 -14.73 5.47
N GLY A 456 -14.43 -15.17 4.42
CA GLY A 456 -13.82 -15.93 3.31
C GLY A 456 -12.88 -15.07 2.44
N ARG A 457 -13.30 -13.82 2.18
CA ARG A 457 -12.73 -12.86 1.21
C ARG A 457 -13.26 -13.10 -0.20
N SER A 458 -12.45 -12.86 -1.23
CA SER A 458 -12.83 -13.08 -2.63
C SER A 458 -12.43 -14.48 -3.06
N GLY A 459 -13.25 -15.09 -3.92
CA GLY A 459 -13.18 -16.51 -4.21
C GLY A 459 -14.54 -17.17 -3.99
N ASN A 460 -14.59 -18.50 -4.14
CA ASN A 460 -15.79 -19.28 -3.82
C ASN A 460 -15.55 -20.04 -2.52
N ASP A 461 -16.01 -19.47 -1.43
CA ASP A 461 -15.68 -19.96 -0.10
C ASP A 461 -16.76 -20.88 0.48
N THR A 462 -16.33 -21.86 1.28
CA THR A 462 -17.22 -22.70 2.09
C THR A 462 -17.02 -22.37 3.56
N LEU A 463 -18.03 -21.77 4.18
CA LEU A 463 -17.99 -21.23 5.53
C LEU A 463 -18.93 -22.01 6.46
N THR A 464 -18.41 -22.46 7.60
CA THR A 464 -19.16 -23.14 8.66
C THR A 464 -18.99 -22.36 9.96
N GLY A 465 -20.07 -21.89 10.57
CA GLY A 465 -20.04 -21.22 11.89
C GLY A 465 -19.79 -22.24 12.99
N GLY A 466 -20.65 -23.26 13.05
CA GLY A 466 -20.62 -24.25 14.11
C GLY A 466 -21.58 -23.88 15.25
N THR A 467 -21.12 -23.93 16.50
CA THR A 467 -21.97 -23.60 17.65
C THR A 467 -21.62 -22.25 18.25
N GLY A 468 -22.60 -21.37 18.41
CA GLY A 468 -22.43 -20.06 19.01
C GLY A 468 -23.29 -19.05 18.28
N ASN A 469 -22.97 -17.76 18.39
CA ASN A 469 -23.56 -16.73 17.55
C ASN A 469 -22.47 -16.18 16.63
N ASP A 470 -22.45 -16.68 15.40
CA ASP A 470 -21.35 -16.41 14.47
C ASP A 470 -21.65 -15.22 13.55
N LEU A 471 -20.60 -14.50 13.15
CA LEU A 471 -20.67 -13.38 12.23
C LEU A 471 -19.94 -13.72 10.93
N PHE A 472 -20.70 -13.88 9.85
CA PHE A 472 -20.15 -14.04 8.50
C PHE A 472 -20.03 -12.67 7.84
N VAL A 473 -18.81 -12.27 7.49
CA VAL A 473 -18.50 -10.89 7.09
C VAL A 473 -18.05 -10.82 5.64
N TRP A 474 -18.63 -9.87 4.89
CA TRP A 474 -18.15 -9.45 3.57
C TRP A 474 -17.87 -7.94 3.56
N ARG A 475 -16.69 -7.59 3.01
CA ARG A 475 -16.17 -6.22 2.87
C ARG A 475 -15.99 -5.86 1.39
N ALA A 476 -15.54 -4.64 1.13
CA ALA A 476 -15.46 -4.06 -0.22
C ALA A 476 -14.75 -4.94 -1.27
N ASP A 477 -13.77 -5.77 -0.89
CA ASP A 477 -13.00 -6.60 -1.84
C ASP A 477 -13.42 -8.09 -1.83
N ASP A 478 -14.45 -8.45 -1.07
CA ASP A 478 -14.92 -9.82 -0.90
C ASP A 478 -15.99 -10.16 -1.94
N LYS A 479 -15.68 -9.90 -3.21
CA LYS A 479 -16.62 -10.13 -4.31
C LYS A 479 -15.92 -10.42 -5.62
N GLY A 480 -16.68 -11.03 -6.52
CA GLY A 480 -16.27 -11.24 -7.90
C GLY A 480 -16.53 -10.02 -8.76
N SER A 481 -16.47 -10.24 -10.07
CA SER A 481 -16.91 -9.25 -11.05
C SER A 481 -18.32 -9.57 -11.52
N VAL A 482 -19.05 -8.61 -12.07
CA VAL A 482 -20.37 -8.90 -12.68
C VAL A 482 -20.29 -9.97 -13.79
N ALA A 483 -19.15 -10.08 -14.49
CA ALA A 483 -18.96 -11.10 -15.53
C ALA A 483 -18.63 -12.49 -14.97
N ASN A 484 -18.08 -12.54 -13.76
CA ASN A 484 -17.71 -13.74 -13.04
C ASN A 484 -17.92 -13.48 -11.55
N PRO A 485 -19.19 -13.51 -11.08
CA PRO A 485 -19.51 -13.24 -9.69
C PRO A 485 -19.02 -14.39 -8.82
N ASP A 486 -18.61 -14.05 -7.61
CA ASP A 486 -18.18 -15.04 -6.63
C ASP A 486 -19.41 -15.82 -6.11
N PHE A 487 -19.15 -17.02 -5.60
CA PHE A 487 -20.17 -17.95 -5.12
C PHE A 487 -19.73 -18.61 -3.82
N ASP A 488 -20.24 -18.10 -2.71
CA ASP A 488 -19.96 -18.61 -1.38
C ASP A 488 -21.06 -19.52 -0.87
N ILE A 489 -20.71 -20.38 0.06
CA ILE A 489 -21.62 -21.33 0.72
C ILE A 489 -21.46 -21.17 2.23
N ILE A 490 -22.52 -20.77 2.91
CA ILE A 490 -22.64 -20.93 4.36
C ILE A 490 -23.30 -22.28 4.63
N THR A 491 -22.58 -23.21 5.25
CA THR A 491 -23.01 -24.61 5.41
C THR A 491 -24.00 -24.83 6.55
N ASP A 492 -23.99 -23.93 7.54
CA ASP A 492 -24.86 -23.96 8.70
C ASP A 492 -25.20 -22.55 9.19
N LEU A 493 -26.43 -22.40 9.69
CA LEU A 493 -26.90 -21.20 10.35
C LEU A 493 -27.68 -21.62 11.60
N THR A 494 -27.19 -21.22 12.75
CA THR A 494 -27.82 -21.42 14.05
C THR A 494 -28.64 -20.20 14.48
N SER A 495 -29.32 -20.32 15.62
CA SER A 495 -30.13 -19.24 16.18
C SER A 495 -29.24 -18.22 16.87
N GLY A 496 -28.78 -17.21 16.13
CA GLY A 496 -27.90 -16.18 16.67
C GLY A 496 -27.04 -15.56 15.59
N ASP A 497 -26.67 -16.37 14.61
CA ASP A 497 -25.76 -16.02 13.53
C ASP A 497 -26.27 -14.85 12.69
N LYS A 498 -25.32 -14.07 12.18
CA LYS A 498 -25.60 -12.92 11.32
C LYS A 498 -24.67 -12.89 10.11
N ILE A 499 -25.20 -12.32 9.04
CA ILE A 499 -24.46 -11.99 7.82
C ILE A 499 -24.27 -10.47 7.80
N VAL A 500 -23.03 -10.04 7.66
CA VAL A 500 -22.63 -8.63 7.69
C VAL A 500 -22.17 -8.24 6.29
N LEU A 501 -22.97 -7.45 5.59
CA LEU A 501 -22.70 -7.00 4.21
C LEU A 501 -22.35 -5.52 4.11
N ARG A 502 -22.34 -4.80 5.24
CA ARG A 502 -22.32 -3.34 5.21
C ARG A 502 -21.09 -2.78 4.50
N ASP A 503 -19.91 -3.29 4.83
CA ASP A 503 -18.64 -2.80 4.26
C ASP A 503 -18.45 -3.24 2.81
N LEU A 504 -19.28 -4.15 2.30
CA LEU A 504 -19.34 -4.53 0.89
C LEU A 504 -20.16 -3.54 0.04
N LEU A 505 -21.23 -2.94 0.59
CA LEU A 505 -22.21 -2.17 -0.18
C LEU A 505 -21.80 -0.69 -0.35
N VAL A 506 -21.65 -0.26 -1.59
CA VAL A 506 -21.22 1.09 -1.94
C VAL A 506 -22.42 2.04 -2.03
N GLY A 507 -22.44 3.06 -1.16
CA GLY A 507 -23.49 4.09 -1.17
C GLY A 507 -24.73 3.76 -0.35
N GLU A 508 -24.71 2.65 0.39
CA GLU A 508 -25.74 2.30 1.37
C GLU A 508 -25.77 3.31 2.54
N THR A 509 -26.95 3.55 3.13
CA THR A 509 -27.09 4.45 4.29
C THR A 509 -27.78 3.75 5.47
N ILE A 510 -27.13 3.80 6.63
CA ILE A 510 -27.51 3.10 7.87
C ILE A 510 -29.00 3.26 8.21
N GLY A 511 -29.65 2.13 8.51
CA GLY A 511 -30.91 2.11 9.26
C GLY A 511 -32.19 2.14 8.42
N ASN A 512 -32.10 2.01 7.09
CA ASN A 512 -33.26 1.85 6.23
C ASN A 512 -33.21 0.50 5.49
N LEU A 513 -33.97 -0.51 5.94
CA LEU A 513 -34.01 -1.81 5.27
C LEU A 513 -34.51 -1.72 3.80
N ASP A 514 -35.21 -0.64 3.43
CA ASP A 514 -35.59 -0.40 2.03
C ASP A 514 -34.40 0.00 1.14
N SER A 515 -33.30 0.54 1.70
CA SER A 515 -32.07 0.82 0.93
C SER A 515 -31.44 -0.48 0.40
N MET A 516 -31.51 -1.55 1.21
CA MET A 516 -30.91 -2.84 0.87
C MET A 516 -31.55 -3.51 -0.35
N LYS A 517 -32.79 -3.15 -0.70
CA LYS A 517 -33.48 -3.67 -1.89
C LYS A 517 -32.83 -3.26 -3.21
N GLU A 518 -31.96 -2.25 -3.20
CA GLU A 518 -31.17 -1.90 -4.38
C GLU A 518 -29.95 -2.82 -4.55
N PHE A 519 -29.55 -3.54 -3.49
CA PHE A 519 -28.29 -4.28 -3.42
C PHE A 519 -28.47 -5.79 -3.23
N VAL A 520 -29.52 -6.22 -2.53
CA VAL A 520 -29.70 -7.59 -2.07
C VAL A 520 -31.04 -8.14 -2.54
N ASN A 521 -31.03 -9.37 -3.06
CA ASN A 521 -32.21 -10.15 -3.40
C ASN A 521 -32.12 -11.54 -2.77
N TRP A 522 -33.16 -11.94 -2.02
CA TRP A 522 -33.28 -13.28 -1.45
C TRP A 522 -34.15 -14.17 -2.34
N ASP A 523 -33.59 -15.26 -2.85
CA ASP A 523 -34.34 -16.31 -3.53
C ASP A 523 -34.58 -17.51 -2.60
N SER A 524 -35.74 -17.49 -1.93
CA SER A 524 -36.18 -18.58 -1.04
C SER A 524 -36.38 -19.94 -1.73
N VAL A 525 -36.42 -20.01 -3.07
CA VAL A 525 -36.58 -21.28 -3.80
C VAL A 525 -35.24 -21.98 -3.96
N THR A 526 -34.19 -21.22 -4.26
CA THR A 526 -32.82 -21.74 -4.45
C THR A 526 -32.00 -21.70 -3.18
N GLY A 527 -32.40 -20.89 -2.19
CA GLY A 527 -31.64 -20.66 -0.97
C GLY A 527 -30.47 -19.70 -1.16
N ILE A 528 -30.49 -18.89 -2.23
CA ILE A 528 -29.39 -18.01 -2.60
C ILE A 528 -29.72 -16.56 -2.28
N LEU A 529 -28.76 -15.87 -1.66
CA LEU A 529 -28.73 -14.44 -1.49
C LEU A 529 -27.89 -13.84 -2.62
N HIS A 530 -28.53 -13.13 -3.55
CA HIS A 530 -27.86 -12.44 -4.65
C HIS A 530 -27.51 -11.02 -4.22
N ILE A 531 -26.26 -10.61 -4.47
CA ILE A 531 -25.75 -9.31 -4.03
C ILE A 531 -25.15 -8.56 -5.23
N SER A 532 -25.49 -7.29 -5.33
CA SER A 532 -24.85 -6.30 -6.20
C SER A 532 -24.23 -5.25 -5.30
N SER A 533 -22.91 -5.26 -5.15
CA SER A 533 -22.21 -4.36 -4.22
C SER A 533 -22.34 -2.88 -4.61
N ASN A 534 -22.59 -2.59 -5.88
CA ASN A 534 -22.80 -1.24 -6.42
C ASN A 534 -24.29 -0.90 -6.61
N GLY A 535 -25.20 -1.77 -6.14
CA GLY A 535 -26.63 -1.60 -6.28
C GLY A 535 -27.15 -1.82 -7.69
N GLY A 536 -28.37 -1.34 -7.96
CA GLY A 536 -29.01 -1.44 -9.29
C GLY A 536 -30.10 -2.49 -9.40
N TYR A 537 -30.40 -3.25 -8.34
CA TYR A 537 -31.69 -3.94 -8.25
C TYR A 537 -32.81 -2.90 -8.14
N THR A 538 -33.94 -3.16 -8.78
CA THR A 538 -35.12 -2.29 -8.71
C THR A 538 -36.13 -2.92 -7.79
N ASP A 539 -36.43 -2.28 -6.67
CA ASP A 539 -37.38 -2.78 -5.65
C ASP A 539 -37.08 -4.22 -5.18
N GLY A 540 -35.81 -4.60 -5.08
CA GLY A 540 -35.40 -5.93 -4.62
C GLY A 540 -35.55 -7.01 -5.67
N VAL A 541 -35.74 -6.66 -6.95
CA VAL A 541 -35.80 -7.64 -8.05
C VAL A 541 -34.40 -8.00 -8.53
N TYR A 542 -34.11 -9.30 -8.56
CA TYR A 542 -32.87 -9.86 -9.07
C TYR A 542 -32.54 -9.41 -10.51
N ASP A 543 -31.29 -8.98 -10.73
CA ASP A 543 -30.70 -8.70 -12.05
C ASP A 543 -29.29 -9.29 -12.12
N GLY A 544 -29.14 -10.44 -12.78
CA GLY A 544 -27.86 -11.11 -12.94
C GLY A 544 -26.82 -10.31 -13.75
N SER A 545 -27.20 -9.21 -14.43
CA SER A 545 -26.25 -8.29 -15.05
C SER A 545 -25.67 -7.24 -14.08
N LYS A 546 -26.04 -7.32 -12.81
CA LYS A 546 -25.57 -6.47 -11.72
C LYS A 546 -24.91 -7.26 -10.59
N THR A 547 -25.33 -8.51 -10.41
CA THR A 547 -24.82 -9.38 -9.36
C THR A 547 -23.31 -9.61 -9.50
N ASP A 548 -22.58 -9.34 -8.41
CA ASP A 548 -21.14 -9.57 -8.27
C ASP A 548 -20.79 -10.60 -7.18
N LEU A 549 -21.77 -11.00 -6.37
CA LEU A 549 -21.65 -12.04 -5.35
C LEU A 549 -22.95 -12.83 -5.17
N ASN A 550 -22.81 -14.14 -4.92
CA ASN A 550 -23.90 -15.03 -4.52
C ASN A 550 -23.50 -15.76 -3.24
N ILE A 551 -24.41 -15.82 -2.26
CA ILE A 551 -24.20 -16.58 -1.03
C ILE A 551 -25.31 -17.63 -0.92
N GLN A 552 -24.95 -18.91 -1.00
CA GLN A 552 -25.84 -20.02 -0.75
C GLN A 552 -25.95 -20.29 0.75
N LEU A 553 -27.17 -20.28 1.28
CA LEU A 553 -27.45 -20.56 2.70
C LEU A 553 -27.95 -21.99 2.84
N ASP A 554 -27.05 -22.94 3.04
CA ASP A 554 -27.43 -24.34 3.22
C ASP A 554 -28.22 -24.50 4.52
N SER A 555 -29.27 -25.32 4.44
CA SER A 555 -30.18 -25.61 5.56
C SER A 555 -31.05 -24.42 6.07
N TYR A 556 -30.98 -23.24 5.44
CA TYR A 556 -31.89 -22.13 5.76
C TYR A 556 -33.19 -22.19 4.96
N THR A 557 -34.33 -22.33 5.64
CA THR A 557 -35.64 -22.54 5.00
C THR A 557 -36.64 -21.41 5.20
N SER A 558 -36.22 -20.26 5.75
CA SER A 558 -37.14 -19.13 5.99
C SER A 558 -37.50 -18.41 4.69
N SER A 559 -38.68 -17.79 4.68
CA SER A 559 -39.13 -16.96 3.55
C SER A 559 -38.46 -15.58 3.48
N ASN A 560 -37.73 -15.17 4.51
CA ASN A 560 -36.98 -13.91 4.55
C ASN A 560 -35.64 -14.08 5.27
N VAL A 561 -34.75 -13.10 5.07
CA VAL A 561 -33.40 -13.04 5.65
C VAL A 561 -33.20 -11.78 6.52
N ASP A 562 -34.26 -11.01 6.75
CA ASP A 562 -34.19 -9.72 7.47
C ASP A 562 -33.58 -9.87 8.88
N ASP A 563 -33.85 -11.00 9.54
CA ASP A 563 -33.31 -11.30 10.87
C ASP A 563 -31.87 -11.83 10.81
N LEU A 564 -31.36 -12.26 9.65
CA LEU A 564 -29.97 -12.72 9.49
C LEU A 564 -29.05 -11.57 9.10
N ILE A 565 -29.54 -10.61 8.34
CA ILE A 565 -28.70 -9.51 7.84
C ILE A 565 -28.49 -8.48 8.94
N ASN A 566 -27.23 -8.24 9.29
CA ASN A 566 -26.82 -7.18 10.19
C ASN A 566 -26.22 -6.01 9.39
N ASN A 567 -26.79 -4.82 9.55
CA ASN A 567 -26.38 -3.59 8.84
C ASN A 567 -25.72 -2.54 9.78
N TYR A 568 -25.22 -2.97 10.94
CA TYR A 568 -24.43 -2.14 11.86
C TYR A 568 -22.91 -2.29 11.60
N ILE A 569 -22.10 -1.28 11.96
CA ILE A 569 -20.62 -1.36 11.92
C ILE A 569 -20.16 -2.35 13.00
N ILE A 570 -19.16 -3.17 12.70
CA ILE A 570 -18.37 -3.92 13.70
C ILE A 570 -17.13 -3.13 14.06
#